data_AF-M1ELH9-F1
#
_entry.id   AF-M1ELH9-F1
#
_cell.length_a   1.000
_cell.length_b   1.000
_cell.length_c   1.000
_cell.angle_alpha   90.00
_cell.angle_beta   90.00
_cell.angle_gamma   90.00
#
_symmetry.space_group_name_H-M   'P 1'
#
loop_
_entity.id
_entity.type
_entity.pdbx_description
1 polymer ?
#
loop_
_entity_poly.entity_id
_entity_poly.type
_entity_poly.pdbx_seq_one_letter_code
_entity_poly.pdbx_strand_id
1 'polypeptide(L)'
;EVKHFHKIIDEMLVDVMEENAEIRIILQTYFQQNGLELPTAGPKGSRQSSRSPSQTSLLSTRSSRSTTSTTSQTSIKVLELNFPASSSVTDISRPPSATSSSNN
;
A
#
# COMPACT_ATOMS: atom_id res chain seq x y z
N GLU A 1 -3.34 4.55 -17.66
CA GLU A 1 -3.56 5.56 -16.61
C GLU A 1 -3.01 5.12 -15.25
N VAL A 2 -3.61 4.12 -14.59
CA VAL A 2 -3.20 3.64 -13.25
C VAL A 2 -1.70 3.32 -13.11
N LYS A 3 -1.10 2.61 -14.07
CA LYS A 3 0.34 2.29 -14.05
C LYS A 3 1.25 3.53 -14.09
N HIS A 4 0.81 4.58 -14.78
CA HIS A 4 1.55 5.83 -14.86
C HIS A 4 1.48 6.57 -13.52
N PHE A 5 0.30 6.57 -12.91
CA PHE A 5 0.11 7.14 -11.58
C PHE A 5 0.97 6.44 -10.50
N HIS A 6 1.05 5.10 -10.52
CA HIS A 6 1.93 4.37 -9.61
C HIS A 6 3.41 4.76 -9.80
N LYS A 7 3.85 4.87 -11.05
CA LYS A 7 5.21 5.32 -11.37
C LYS A 7 5.50 6.72 -10.81
N ILE A 8 4.54 7.65 -10.90
CA ILE A 8 4.69 9.00 -10.35
C ILE A 8 4.83 8.93 -8.83
N ILE A 9 4.01 8.12 -8.15
CA ILE A 9 4.12 7.93 -6.70
C ILE A 9 5.48 7.34 -6.32
N ASP A 10 5.94 6.32 -7.04
CA ASP A 10 7.22 5.68 -6.77
C ASP A 10 8.38 6.68 -6.93
N GLU A 11 8.36 7.51 -7.98
CA GLU A 11 9.35 8.58 -8.19
C GLU A 11 9.30 9.61 -7.04
N MET A 12 8.11 10.08 -6.68
CA MET A 12 7.96 11.02 -5.55
C MET A 12 8.47 10.43 -4.22
N LEU A 13 8.22 9.15 -3.95
CA LEU A 13 8.68 8.50 -2.72
C LEU A 13 10.19 8.34 -2.69
N VAL A 14 10.81 8.00 -3.83
CA VAL A 14 12.26 7.93 -3.94
C VAL A 14 12.89 9.30 -3.68
N ASP A 15 12.39 10.36 -4.32
CA ASP A 15 12.95 11.70 -4.20
C ASP A 15 12.92 12.19 -2.74
N VAL A 16 11.77 12.00 -2.06
CA VAL A 16 11.61 12.37 -0.64
C VAL A 16 12.56 11.58 0.26
N MET A 17 12.76 10.29 -0.03
CA MET A 17 13.66 9.42 0.75
C MET A 17 15.14 9.70 0.49
N GLU A 18 15.51 10.22 -0.68
CA GLU A 18 16.88 10.63 -1.00
C GLU A 18 17.25 11.92 -0.29
N GLU A 19 16.33 12.89 -0.23
CA GLU A 19 16.53 14.15 0.48
C GLU A 19 16.46 13.98 2.01
N ASN A 20 15.69 13.00 2.51
CA ASN A 20 15.43 12.84 3.94
C ASN A 20 15.68 11.41 4.42
N ALA A 21 16.89 11.17 4.95
CA ALA A 21 17.30 9.87 5.47
C ALA A 21 16.43 9.36 6.63
N GLU A 22 15.89 10.26 7.48
CA GLU A 22 14.99 9.88 8.57
C GLU A 22 13.65 9.34 8.05
N ILE A 23 13.08 10.00 7.01
CA ILE A 23 11.83 9.57 6.39
C ILE A 23 11.98 8.18 5.77
N ARG A 24 13.13 7.90 5.14
CA ARG A 24 13.45 6.57 4.62
C ARG A 24 13.36 5.48 5.69
N ILE A 25 13.89 5.70 6.88
CA ILE A 25 13.86 4.71 7.98
C ILE A 25 12.41 4.45 8.41
N ILE A 26 11.60 5.51 8.52
CA ILE A 26 10.19 5.43 8.90
C ILE A 26 9.40 4.64 7.86
N LEU A 27 9.51 5.01 6.58
CA LEU A 27 8.81 4.34 5.49
C LEU A 27 9.24 2.88 5.35
N GLN A 28 10.55 2.60 5.45
CA GLN A 28 11.06 1.23 5.43
C GLN A 28 10.42 0.37 6.53
N THR A 29 10.32 0.91 7.74
CA THR A 29 9.70 0.21 8.88
C THR A 29 8.23 -0.09 8.61
N TYR A 30 7.46 0.89 8.14
CA TYR A 30 6.03 0.69 7.85
C TYR A 30 5.81 -0.28 6.70
N PHE A 31 6.58 -0.18 5.61
CA PHE A 31 6.46 -1.11 4.49
C PHE A 31 6.77 -2.54 4.92
N GLN A 32 7.85 -2.74 5.68
CA GLN A 32 8.22 -4.06 6.19
C GLN A 32 7.15 -4.65 7.13
N GLN A 33 6.56 -3.84 8.01
CA GLN A 33 5.47 -4.28 8.89
C GLN A 33 4.23 -4.74 8.12
N ASN A 34 3.95 -4.14 6.97
CA ASN A 34 2.83 -4.49 6.10
C ASN A 34 3.19 -5.55 5.05
N GLY A 35 4.43 -6.06 5.06
CA GLY A 35 4.90 -7.02 4.06
C GLY A 35 5.01 -6.44 2.64
N LEU A 36 5.20 -5.13 2.54
CA LEU A 36 5.38 -4.40 1.28
C LEU A 36 6.86 -4.14 1.02
N GLU A 37 7.23 -4.09 -0.26
CA GLU A 37 8.57 -3.66 -0.68
C GLU A 37 8.59 -2.15 -0.88
N LEU A 38 9.63 -1.50 -0.36
CA LEU A 38 9.80 -0.06 -0.50
C LEU A 38 10.21 0.28 -1.95
N PRO A 39 9.58 1.29 -2.58
CA PRO A 39 9.98 1.74 -3.90
C PRO A 39 11.46 2.10 -3.87
N THR A 40 12.23 1.37 -4.66
CA THR A 40 13.65 1.64 -4.85
C THR A 40 13.81 2.12 -6.28
N ALA A 41 14.52 3.23 -6.49
CA ALA A 41 14.97 3.60 -7.83
C ALA A 41 15.85 2.47 -8.37
N GLY A 42 15.22 1.54 -9.08
CA GLY A 42 15.93 0.41 -9.64
C GLY A 42 16.96 0.93 -10.64
N PRO A 43 18.18 0.39 -10.67
CA PRO A 43 18.99 0.52 -11.88
C PRO A 43 18.15 -0.04 -13.02
N LYS A 44 17.99 0.72 -14.11
CA LYS A 44 17.36 0.26 -15.35
C LYS A 44 17.92 -1.14 -15.70
N GLY A 45 17.15 -2.19 -15.45
CA GLY A 45 17.49 -3.54 -15.85
C GLY A 45 18.03 -4.43 -14.72
N SER A 46 17.11 -5.04 -13.98
CA SER A 46 17.30 -6.40 -13.47
C SER A 46 15.94 -7.04 -13.30
N ARG A 47 15.40 -7.54 -14.41
CA ARG A 47 14.39 -8.58 -14.36
C ARG A 47 15.11 -9.85 -13.93
N GLN A 48 15.15 -10.16 -12.64
CA GLN A 48 15.36 -11.54 -12.23
C GLN A 48 14.67 -11.83 -10.90
N SER A 49 13.38 -12.12 -11.00
CA SER A 49 12.75 -13.05 -10.07
C SER A 49 13.54 -14.37 -10.19
N SER A 50 14.47 -14.60 -9.26
CA SER A 50 15.02 -15.93 -9.02
C SER A 50 13.93 -16.76 -8.34
N ARG A 51 13.00 -17.27 -9.16
CA ARG A 51 12.18 -18.42 -8.79
C ARG A 51 13.13 -19.59 -8.58
N SER A 52 13.41 -19.93 -7.33
CA SER A 52 14.01 -21.21 -6.98
C SER A 52 13.10 -22.33 -7.51
N PRO A 53 13.57 -23.20 -8.42
CA PRO A 53 12.81 -24.37 -8.81
C PRO A 53 12.97 -25.40 -7.68
N SER A 54 11.94 -25.56 -6.87
CA SER A 54 11.81 -26.74 -6.01
C SER A 54 11.68 -27.97 -6.92
N GLN A 55 12.80 -28.63 -7.21
CA GLN A 55 12.79 -29.96 -7.82
C GLN A 55 12.43 -30.99 -6.76
N THR A 56 11.13 -31.26 -6.61
CA THR A 56 10.66 -32.48 -5.95
C THR A 56 10.58 -33.57 -7.02
N SER A 57 11.64 -34.35 -7.17
CA SER A 57 11.63 -35.55 -8.01
C SER A 57 10.91 -36.67 -7.26
N LEU A 58 9.58 -36.71 -7.34
CA LEU A 58 8.82 -37.91 -7.00
C LEU A 58 8.52 -38.67 -8.29
N LEU A 59 9.28 -39.74 -8.49
CA LEU A 59 8.98 -40.79 -9.46
C LEU A 59 7.60 -41.36 -9.13
N SER A 60 6.63 -41.17 -10.03
CA SER A 60 5.38 -41.92 -10.03
C SER A 60 4.85 -42.07 -11.45
N THR A 61 5.15 -43.25 -11.99
CA THR A 61 4.28 -44.15 -12.77
C THR A 61 3.04 -43.54 -13.44
N ARG A 62 3.05 -43.61 -14.78
CA ARG A 62 1.94 -44.07 -15.64
C ARG A 62 0.56 -43.44 -15.38
N SER A 63 0.14 -42.52 -16.24
CA SER A 63 -1.25 -42.57 -16.76
C SER A 63 -1.44 -41.75 -18.04
N SER A 64 -2.45 -42.19 -18.78
CA SER A 64 -2.80 -41.89 -20.16
C SER A 64 -3.48 -40.54 -20.36
N ARG A 65 -3.28 -40.03 -21.58
CA ARG A 65 -4.10 -39.07 -22.35
C ARG A 65 -5.50 -38.79 -21.77
N SER A 66 -5.76 -37.52 -21.43
CA SER A 66 -7.10 -36.91 -21.51
C SER A 66 -7.02 -35.39 -21.61
N THR A 67 -7.87 -34.87 -22.48
CA THR A 67 -8.07 -33.46 -22.85
C THR A 67 -8.94 -32.75 -21.82
N THR A 68 -8.45 -31.68 -21.20
CA THR A 68 -9.31 -30.61 -20.64
C THR A 68 -8.54 -29.28 -20.60
N SER A 69 -9.08 -28.29 -21.30
CA SER A 69 -8.64 -26.89 -21.21
C SER A 69 -9.04 -26.31 -19.85
N THR A 70 -8.08 -26.11 -18.95
CA THR A 70 -8.29 -25.43 -17.67
C THR A 70 -8.00 -23.94 -17.82
N THR A 71 -9.05 -23.16 -18.06
CA THR A 71 -9.04 -21.71 -17.88
C THR A 71 -8.63 -21.38 -16.45
N SER A 72 -7.52 -20.66 -16.28
CA SER A 72 -7.01 -20.21 -15.00
C SER A 72 -7.99 -19.21 -14.37
N GLN A 73 -8.81 -19.68 -13.43
CA GLN A 73 -9.73 -18.84 -12.67
C GLN A 73 -8.92 -18.00 -11.66
N THR A 74 -8.73 -16.71 -11.93
CA THR A 74 -8.12 -15.77 -10.99
C THR A 74 -9.15 -15.40 -9.92
N SER A 75 -8.96 -15.87 -8.69
CA SER A 75 -9.81 -15.48 -7.55
C SER A 75 -9.56 -14.00 -7.20
N ILE A 76 -10.63 -13.21 -7.21
CA ILE A 76 -10.61 -11.79 -6.80
C ILE A 76 -10.89 -11.75 -5.29
N LYS A 77 -9.99 -11.15 -4.52
CA LYS A 77 -10.20 -10.88 -3.09
C LYS A 77 -10.56 -9.42 -2.91
N VAL A 78 -11.76 -9.15 -2.41
CA VAL A 78 -12.25 -7.81 -2.10
C VAL A 78 -12.14 -7.63 -0.59
N LEU A 79 -11.50 -6.53 -0.16
CA LEU A 79 -11.44 -6.12 1.23
C LEU A 79 -12.35 -4.90 1.39
N GLU A 80 -13.36 -5.04 2.24
CA GLU A 80 -14.26 -3.95 2.62
C GLU A 80 -13.74 -3.30 3.90
N LEU A 81 -13.57 -1.99 3.90
CA LEU A 81 -13.10 -1.22 5.04
C LEU A 81 -14.20 -0.26 5.50
N ASN A 82 -14.66 -0.46 6.74
CA ASN A 82 -15.60 0.44 7.39
C ASN A 82 -14.84 1.38 8.33
N PHE A 83 -15.04 2.69 8.15
CA PHE A 83 -14.49 3.71 9.03
C PHE A 83 -15.61 4.25 9.94
N PRO A 84 -15.36 4.40 11.25
CA PRO A 84 -16.31 5.07 12.13
C PRO A 84 -16.47 6.52 11.68
N ALA A 85 -17.72 6.99 11.59
CA ALA A 85 -18.00 8.38 11.27
C ALA A 85 -17.34 9.29 12.31
N SER A 86 -16.45 10.19 11.87
CA SER A 86 -15.82 11.17 12.74
C SER A 86 -16.89 11.94 13.51
N SER A 87 -16.81 11.94 14.84
CA SER A 87 -17.63 12.83 15.66
C SER A 87 -17.24 14.27 15.35
N SER A 88 -18.16 15.06 14.83
CA SER A 88 -17.97 16.51 14.68
C SER A 88 -17.76 17.13 16.06
N VAL A 89 -16.56 17.63 16.32
CA VAL A 89 -16.26 18.46 17.48
C VAL A 89 -16.91 19.82 17.24
N THR A 90 -18.01 20.10 17.96
CA THR A 90 -18.62 21.42 18.00
C THR A 90 -17.83 22.31 18.95
N ASP A 91 -16.74 22.92 18.47
CA ASP A 91 -16.08 24.03 19.16
C ASP A 91 -16.77 25.35 18.79
N ILE A 92 -17.70 25.82 19.63
CA ILE A 92 -18.17 27.22 19.60
C ILE A 92 -17.85 27.84 20.96
N SER A 93 -16.60 28.27 21.10
CA SER A 93 -16.16 29.17 22.17
C SER A 93 -16.57 30.60 21.81
N ARG A 94 -17.82 30.99 22.10
CA ARG A 94 -18.26 32.39 22.00
C ARG A 94 -18.13 33.06 23.38
N PRO A 95 -17.24 34.04 23.58
CA PRO A 95 -17.22 34.80 24.82
C PRO A 95 -18.46 35.71 24.91
N PRO A 96 -19.09 35.85 26.08
CA PRO A 96 -20.14 36.84 26.28
C PRO A 96 -19.51 38.24 26.31
N SER A 97 -19.92 39.09 25.37
CA SER A 97 -19.62 40.52 25.36
C SER A 97 -20.17 41.16 26.64
N ALA A 98 -19.32 41.89 27.37
CA ALA A 98 -19.71 42.67 28.53
C ALA A 98 -20.67 43.79 28.13
N THR A 99 -21.91 43.73 28.63
CA THR A 99 -22.87 44.84 28.53
C THR A 99 -22.54 45.85 29.63
N SER A 100 -22.01 47.00 29.26
CA SER A 100 -21.89 48.17 30.13
C SER A 100 -23.26 48.86 30.24
N SER A 101 -23.99 48.62 31.33
CA SER A 101 -25.19 49.39 31.67
C SER A 101 -24.85 50.49 32.68
N SER A 102 -24.99 51.73 32.21
CA SER A 102 -24.92 52.98 32.95
C SER A 102 -26.03 53.06 34.00
N ASN A 103 -25.69 53.29 35.27
CA ASN A 103 -26.66 53.65 36.31
C ASN A 103 -26.75 55.17 36.44
N ASN A 104 -27.97 55.66 36.60
CA ASN A 104 -28.33 57.06 36.90
C ASN A 104 -28.42 57.25 38.41
#